data_AF-A0A7W1DVS1-F1
#
_entry.id   AF-A0A7W1DVS1-F1
#
_cell.length_a   1.000
_cell.length_b   1.000
_cell.length_c   1.000
_cell.angle_alpha   90.00
_cell.angle_beta   90.00
_cell.angle_gamma   90.00
#
_symmetry.space_group_name_H-M   'P 1'
#
loop_
_entity.id
_entity.type
_entity.pdbx_description
1 polymer ?
#
loop_
_entity_poly.entity_id
_entity_poly.type
_entity_poly.pdbx_seq_one_letter_code
_entity_poly.pdbx_strand_id
1 'polypeptide(L)'
;MRRNAAGQRQAHAEHQKPHGSPSRGQRLWARLVPLAGIAVVAVFFLAGCGESQPYSTTTPRTPKADDIQWLYKILFWAALVVFIGVQAVIVYTALRFRRTSDDRPPQVHGNKRLELIWTIIPAVVLLVIFIPTVQVLYEHAAAEDEADFVIDVYGKQWWWEIHYPGIPGAAEGQPLITANEVRLPQGANVVFNLRSNNVIHSFWVPQ
;
A
#
# COMPACT_ATOMS: atom_id res chain seq x y z
N MET A 1 -12.20 -89.17 32.16
CA MET A 1 -13.10 -88.25 31.40
C MET A 1 -13.61 -87.21 32.40
N ARG A 2 -13.58 -85.89 32.24
CA ARG A 2 -13.20 -84.94 31.18
C ARG A 2 -12.94 -83.60 31.92
N ARG A 3 -12.04 -82.79 31.36
CA ARG A 3 -11.50 -81.53 31.91
C ARG A 3 -12.59 -80.44 32.06
N ASN A 4 -12.52 -79.69 33.17
CA ASN A 4 -13.33 -78.51 33.43
C ASN A 4 -12.85 -77.30 32.61
N ALA A 5 -13.82 -76.51 32.18
CA ALA A 5 -13.69 -75.30 31.39
C ALA A 5 -13.03 -74.17 32.18
N ALA A 6 -11.80 -73.82 31.82
CA ALA A 6 -11.16 -72.58 32.22
C ALA A 6 -10.11 -72.22 31.18
N GLY A 7 -10.52 -71.49 30.14
CA GLY A 7 -9.59 -71.10 29.09
C GLY A 7 -10.28 -70.60 27.84
N GLN A 8 -10.93 -69.44 27.93
CA GLN A 8 -11.23 -68.52 26.82
C GLN A 8 -12.13 -67.41 27.34
N ARG A 9 -11.54 -66.26 27.70
CA ARG A 9 -12.16 -64.91 27.74
C ARG A 9 -11.22 -63.89 28.43
N GLN A 10 -9.96 -63.83 28.00
CA GLN A 10 -9.05 -62.73 28.36
C GLN A 10 -8.27 -62.28 27.12
N ALA A 11 -8.95 -61.57 26.23
CA ALA A 11 -8.35 -60.66 25.25
C ALA A 11 -9.50 -59.81 24.67
N HIS A 12 -9.27 -58.51 24.51
CA HIS A 12 -10.23 -57.45 24.15
C HIS A 12 -10.99 -56.78 25.29
N ALA A 13 -10.25 -56.04 26.13
CA ALA A 13 -10.76 -54.79 26.69
C ALA A 13 -9.82 -53.68 26.23
N GLU A 14 -10.07 -53.17 25.03
CA GLU A 14 -9.41 -51.99 24.50
C GLU A 14 -9.90 -50.78 25.30
N HIS A 15 -8.95 -50.06 25.89
CA HIS A 15 -9.19 -48.95 26.80
C HIS A 15 -9.74 -47.74 26.03
N GLN A 16 -11.06 -47.68 25.83
CA GLN A 16 -11.74 -46.47 25.34
C GLN A 16 -11.65 -45.38 26.42
N LYS A 17 -10.80 -44.37 26.18
CA LYS A 17 -10.82 -43.13 26.97
C LYS A 17 -12.14 -42.40 26.72
N PRO A 18 -12.86 -41.93 27.75
CA PRO A 18 -14.07 -41.15 27.56
C PRO A 18 -13.71 -39.80 26.93
N HIS A 19 -14.28 -39.50 25.76
CA HIS A 19 -14.26 -38.15 25.19
C HIS A 19 -15.12 -37.23 26.06
N GLY A 20 -14.52 -36.69 27.12
CA GLY A 20 -15.15 -35.66 27.96
C GLY A 20 -15.44 -34.43 27.12
N SER A 21 -16.70 -33.98 27.12
CA SER A 21 -17.10 -32.74 26.46
C SER A 21 -16.26 -31.57 27.00
N PRO A 22 -15.74 -30.67 26.15
CA PRO A 22 -14.84 -29.61 26.59
C PRO A 22 -15.56 -28.72 27.61
N SER A 23 -14.87 -28.44 28.72
CA SER A 23 -15.40 -27.69 29.85
C SER A 23 -15.76 -26.26 29.42
N ARG A 24 -16.70 -25.63 30.14
CA ARG A 24 -17.21 -24.27 29.84
C ARG A 24 -16.06 -23.24 29.73
N GLY A 25 -14.99 -23.44 30.50
CA GLY A 25 -13.75 -22.66 30.43
C GLY A 25 -12.99 -22.84 29.11
N GLN A 26 -12.75 -24.07 28.64
CA GLN A 26 -12.05 -24.30 27.36
C GLN A 26 -12.78 -23.67 26.15
N ARG A 27 -14.12 -23.62 26.19
CA ARG A 27 -14.93 -22.99 25.13
C ARG A 27 -14.86 -21.46 25.15
N LEU A 28 -14.69 -20.85 26.33
CA LEU A 28 -14.49 -19.41 26.47
C LEU A 28 -13.08 -19.01 26.03
N TRP A 29 -12.06 -19.77 26.43
CA TRP A 29 -10.67 -19.53 26.02
C TRP A 29 -10.47 -19.72 24.51
N ALA A 30 -11.12 -20.71 23.89
CA ALA A 30 -11.09 -20.90 22.42
C ALA A 30 -11.73 -19.74 21.62
N ARG A 31 -12.60 -18.93 22.25
CA ARG A 31 -13.23 -17.75 21.62
C ARG A 31 -12.50 -16.44 21.91
N LEU A 32 -11.84 -16.33 23.08
CA LEU A 32 -11.15 -15.11 23.52
C LEU A 32 -9.77 -14.95 22.88
N VAL A 33 -9.05 -16.04 22.59
CA VAL A 33 -7.73 -16.00 21.93
C VAL A 33 -7.76 -15.35 20.54
N PRO A 34 -8.69 -15.69 19.61
CA PRO A 34 -8.75 -15.03 18.31
C PRO A 34 -9.21 -13.56 18.40
N LEU A 35 -10.09 -13.22 19.35
CA LEU A 35 -10.53 -11.83 19.57
C LEU A 35 -9.41 -10.94 20.13
N ALA A 36 -8.62 -11.46 21.07
CA ALA A 36 -7.44 -10.78 21.58
C ALA A 36 -6.36 -10.62 20.49
N GLY A 37 -6.20 -11.62 19.62
CA GLY A 37 -5.32 -11.52 18.44
C GLY A 37 -5.74 -10.43 17.47
N ILE A 38 -7.04 -10.32 17.16
CA ILE A 38 -7.59 -9.25 16.31
C ILE A 38 -7.41 -7.88 16.96
N ALA A 39 -7.64 -7.76 18.28
CA ALA A 39 -7.46 -6.50 19.00
C ALA A 39 -5.99 -6.04 19.01
N VAL A 40 -5.04 -6.97 19.21
CA VAL A 40 -3.60 -6.66 19.16
C VAL A 40 -3.20 -6.21 17.76
N VAL A 41 -3.65 -6.91 16.72
CA VAL A 41 -3.41 -6.53 15.32
C VAL A 41 -4.01 -5.14 15.02
N ALA A 42 -5.23 -4.86 15.48
CA ALA A 42 -5.88 -3.56 15.32
C ALA A 42 -5.10 -2.44 16.04
N VAL A 43 -4.60 -2.68 17.26
CA VAL A 43 -3.75 -1.73 18.00
C VAL A 43 -2.43 -1.49 17.28
N PHE A 44 -1.81 -2.52 16.71
CA PHE A 44 -0.62 -2.37 15.87
C PHE A 44 -0.88 -1.51 14.62
N PHE A 45 -2.05 -1.65 13.98
CA PHE A 45 -2.44 -0.79 12.85
C PHE A 45 -2.74 0.66 13.27
N LEU A 46 -3.26 0.88 14.47
CA LEU A 46 -3.58 2.21 15.00
C LEU A 46 -2.35 2.98 15.51
N ALA A 47 -1.25 2.28 15.85
CA ALA A 47 -0.02 2.90 16.36
C ALA A 47 0.75 3.73 15.30
N GLY A 48 0.33 3.70 14.03
CA GLY A 48 1.00 4.43 12.94
C GLY A 48 0.61 5.91 12.78
N CYS A 49 -0.36 6.44 13.55
CA CYS A 49 -0.75 7.84 13.45
C CYS A 49 0.23 8.75 14.24
N GLY A 50 1.14 9.41 13.52
CA GLY A 50 1.93 10.53 14.03
C GLY A 50 1.63 11.80 13.24
N GLU A 51 1.27 12.88 13.93
CA GLU A 51 0.60 14.06 13.34
C GLU A 51 1.55 15.06 12.64
N SER A 52 2.85 15.03 12.91
CA SER A 52 3.81 15.95 12.28
C SER A 52 5.15 15.28 11.99
N GLN A 53 5.33 14.77 10.77
CA GLN A 53 6.61 14.26 10.30
C GLN A 53 7.25 15.30 9.35
N PRO A 54 8.47 15.78 9.62
CA PRO A 54 9.12 16.82 8.81
C PRO A 54 9.37 16.40 7.34
N TYR A 55 9.25 15.10 7.02
CA TYR A 55 9.44 14.54 5.69
C TYR A 55 8.22 13.74 5.20
N SER A 56 7.03 14.11 5.65
CA SER A 56 5.79 13.46 5.19
C SER A 56 5.52 13.76 3.72
N THR A 57 5.19 12.73 2.95
CA THR A 57 4.72 12.82 1.56
C THR A 57 3.19 12.95 1.46
N THR A 58 2.48 12.85 2.58
CA THR A 58 1.01 12.85 2.62
C THR A 58 0.41 14.18 3.06
N THR A 59 1.27 15.15 3.42
CA THR A 59 0.91 16.51 3.82
C THR A 59 1.48 17.51 2.81
N PRO A 60 0.77 17.75 1.69
CA PRO A 60 1.21 18.66 0.64
C PRO A 60 1.33 20.11 1.13
N ARG A 61 2.30 20.85 0.58
CA ARG A 61 2.54 22.29 0.84
C ARG A 61 2.46 23.15 -0.41
N THR A 62 2.26 22.54 -1.58
CA THR A 62 2.13 23.23 -2.87
C THR A 62 0.86 22.79 -3.59
N PRO A 63 0.23 23.63 -4.44
CA PRO A 63 -0.94 23.23 -5.22
C PRO A 63 -0.68 21.99 -6.09
N LYS A 64 0.52 21.91 -6.70
CA LYS A 64 0.95 20.72 -7.46
C LYS A 64 1.03 19.45 -6.60
N ALA A 65 1.49 19.57 -5.35
CA ALA A 65 1.50 18.44 -4.42
C ALA A 65 0.07 18.06 -3.99
N ASP A 66 -0.85 19.01 -3.88
CA ASP A 66 -2.27 18.73 -3.62
C ASP A 66 -2.90 17.90 -4.74
N ASP A 67 -2.63 18.22 -6.01
CA ASP A 67 -3.15 17.49 -7.18
C ASP A 67 -2.64 16.05 -7.20
N ILE A 68 -1.34 15.86 -6.94
CA ILE A 68 -0.73 14.52 -6.81
C ILE A 68 -1.37 13.76 -5.65
N GLN A 69 -1.57 14.42 -4.51
CA GLN A 69 -2.15 13.82 -3.32
C GLN A 69 -3.63 13.43 -3.52
N TRP A 70 -4.37 14.21 -4.31
CA TRP A 70 -5.73 13.87 -4.72
C TRP A 70 -5.77 12.64 -5.62
N LEU A 71 -4.92 12.59 -6.65
CA LEU A 71 -4.81 11.44 -7.56
C LEU A 71 -4.42 10.18 -6.78
N TYR A 72 -3.45 10.29 -5.86
CA TYR A 72 -3.06 9.22 -4.96
C TYR A 72 -4.24 8.68 -4.14
N LYS A 73 -5.04 9.55 -3.53
CA LYS A 73 -6.21 9.13 -2.72
C LYS A 73 -7.22 8.35 -3.56
N ILE A 74 -7.49 8.77 -4.78
CA ILE A 74 -8.41 8.06 -5.68
C ILE A 74 -7.86 6.67 -6.01
N LEU A 75 -6.60 6.59 -6.42
CA LEU A 75 -5.92 5.33 -6.72
C LEU A 75 -5.92 4.39 -5.52
N PHE A 76 -5.62 4.92 -4.33
CA PHE A 76 -5.59 4.16 -3.09
C PHE A 76 -6.96 3.53 -2.79
N TRP A 77 -8.04 4.31 -2.83
CA TRP A 77 -9.38 3.79 -2.57
C TRP A 77 -9.85 2.81 -3.65
N ALA A 78 -9.56 3.07 -4.92
CA ALA A 78 -9.86 2.15 -6.01
C ALA A 78 -9.13 0.81 -5.83
N ALA A 79 -7.83 0.84 -5.52
CA ALA A 79 -7.03 -0.34 -5.25
C ALA A 79 -7.54 -1.10 -4.02
N LEU A 80 -7.93 -0.39 -2.96
CA LEU A 80 -8.48 -1.00 -1.75
C LEU A 80 -9.79 -1.74 -2.01
N VAL A 81 -10.69 -1.17 -2.82
CA VAL A 81 -11.95 -1.84 -3.21
C VAL A 81 -11.67 -3.14 -3.98
N VAL A 82 -10.76 -3.09 -4.96
CA VAL A 82 -10.36 -4.28 -5.71
C VAL A 82 -9.72 -5.33 -4.80
N PHE A 83 -8.80 -4.90 -3.92
CA PHE A 83 -8.13 -5.76 -2.95
C PHE A 83 -9.14 -6.48 -2.04
N ILE A 84 -10.09 -5.74 -1.45
CA ILE A 84 -11.13 -6.32 -0.60
C ILE A 84 -12.01 -7.27 -1.41
N GLY A 85 -12.39 -6.90 -2.64
CA GLY A 85 -13.19 -7.76 -3.51
C GLY A 85 -12.52 -9.11 -3.81
N VAL A 86 -11.25 -9.07 -4.22
CA VAL A 86 -10.46 -10.28 -4.48
C VAL A 86 -10.27 -11.10 -3.21
N GLN A 87 -9.92 -10.46 -2.09
CA GLN A 87 -9.72 -11.13 -0.82
C GLN A 87 -11.02 -11.79 -0.32
N ALA A 88 -12.16 -11.13 -0.47
CA ALA A 88 -13.46 -11.67 -0.11
C ALA A 88 -13.81 -12.91 -0.96
N VAL A 89 -13.56 -12.88 -2.28
CA VAL A 89 -13.78 -14.04 -3.15
C VAL A 89 -12.87 -15.21 -2.77
N ILE A 90 -11.59 -14.95 -2.47
CA ILE A 90 -10.66 -16.00 -2.03
C ILE A 90 -11.10 -16.61 -0.71
N VAL A 91 -11.42 -15.79 0.29
CA VAL A 91 -11.89 -16.28 1.60
C VAL A 91 -13.21 -17.02 1.45
N TYR A 92 -14.14 -16.49 0.67
CA TYR A 92 -15.43 -17.14 0.39
C TYR A 92 -15.22 -18.51 -0.25
N THR A 93 -14.40 -18.61 -1.29
CA THR A 93 -14.16 -19.88 -1.98
C THR A 93 -13.43 -20.89 -1.09
N ALA A 94 -12.44 -20.44 -0.32
CA ALA A 94 -11.73 -21.28 0.64
C ALA A 94 -12.64 -21.84 1.75
N LEU A 95 -13.60 -21.03 2.24
CA LEU A 95 -14.54 -21.46 3.28
C LEU A 95 -15.68 -22.32 2.71
N ARG A 96 -16.25 -21.92 1.56
CA ARG A 96 -17.43 -22.55 0.96
C ARG A 96 -17.14 -23.86 0.25
N PHE A 97 -15.98 -23.96 -0.40
CA PHE A 97 -15.55 -25.12 -1.19
C PHE A 97 -14.44 -25.93 -0.52
N ARG A 98 -14.30 -25.83 0.81
CA ARG A 98 -13.40 -26.69 1.58
C ARG A 98 -13.82 -28.16 1.42
N ARG A 99 -12.84 -29.05 1.24
CA ARG A 99 -13.05 -30.50 1.12
C ARG A 99 -13.88 -31.01 2.31
N THR A 100 -15.01 -31.63 1.98
CA THR A 100 -15.99 -32.17 2.95
C THR A 100 -16.35 -33.63 2.63
N SER A 101 -16.39 -34.00 1.35
CA SER A 101 -16.50 -35.40 0.88
C SER A 101 -15.45 -35.70 -0.20
N ASP A 102 -15.30 -36.97 -0.56
CA ASP A 102 -14.40 -37.44 -1.62
C ASP A 102 -15.05 -37.45 -3.02
N ASP A 103 -16.23 -36.85 -3.15
CA ASP A 103 -16.90 -36.71 -4.44
C ASP A 103 -16.14 -35.75 -5.35
N ARG A 104 -16.03 -36.09 -6.64
CA ARG A 104 -15.36 -35.23 -7.62
C ARG A 104 -16.21 -33.99 -7.90
N PRO A 105 -15.63 -32.77 -7.90
CA PRO A 105 -16.37 -31.56 -8.22
C PRO A 105 -16.79 -31.53 -9.70
N PRO A 106 -17.89 -30.84 -10.03
CA PRO A 106 -18.35 -30.70 -11.41
C PRO A 106 -17.27 -30.03 -12.28
N GLN A 107 -16.95 -30.65 -13.41
CA GLN A 107 -15.94 -30.15 -14.36
C GLN A 107 -16.57 -29.12 -15.30
N VAL A 108 -16.60 -27.87 -14.86
CA VAL A 108 -17.05 -26.74 -15.69
C VAL A 108 -15.88 -26.15 -16.48
N HIS A 109 -16.08 -25.92 -17.77
CA HIS A 109 -15.06 -25.34 -18.65
C HIS A 109 -15.57 -24.05 -19.29
N GLY A 110 -14.88 -22.95 -18.99
CA GLY A 110 -15.09 -21.66 -19.63
C GLY A 110 -16.41 -20.97 -19.27
N ASN A 111 -16.40 -19.64 -19.34
CA ASN A 111 -17.62 -18.86 -19.30
C ASN A 111 -17.36 -17.55 -20.05
N LYS A 112 -17.73 -17.51 -21.33
CA LYS A 112 -17.46 -16.36 -22.21
C LYS A 112 -18.05 -15.05 -21.70
N ARG A 113 -19.20 -15.10 -21.01
CA ARG A 113 -19.81 -13.90 -20.42
C ARG A 113 -18.98 -13.39 -19.25
N LEU A 114 -18.56 -14.29 -18.36
CA LEU A 114 -17.73 -13.94 -17.21
C LEU A 114 -16.34 -13.44 -17.67
N GLU A 115 -15.76 -14.11 -18.67
CA GLU A 115 -14.51 -13.73 -19.33
C GLU A 115 -14.54 -12.31 -19.88
N LEU A 116 -15.64 -11.96 -20.57
CA LEU A 116 -15.82 -10.62 -21.10
C LEU A 116 -15.99 -9.57 -19.99
N ILE A 117 -16.79 -9.87 -18.96
CA ILE A 117 -17.07 -8.95 -17.84
C ILE A 117 -15.78 -8.58 -17.11
N TRP A 118 -14.96 -9.57 -16.71
CA TRP A 118 -13.72 -9.27 -15.99
C TRP A 118 -12.63 -8.65 -16.86
N THR A 119 -12.80 -8.61 -18.18
CA THR A 119 -11.85 -7.95 -19.08
C THR A 119 -12.26 -6.50 -19.31
N ILE A 120 -13.56 -6.24 -19.49
CA ILE A 120 -14.09 -4.89 -19.67
C ILE A 120 -13.97 -4.08 -18.38
N ILE A 121 -14.28 -4.65 -17.21
CA ILE A 121 -14.25 -3.90 -15.94
C ILE A 121 -12.86 -3.28 -15.69
N PRO A 122 -11.73 -4.03 -15.70
CA PRO A 122 -10.40 -3.45 -15.54
C PRO A 122 -10.05 -2.44 -16.62
N ALA A 123 -10.43 -2.68 -17.88
CA ALA A 123 -10.17 -1.74 -18.97
C ALA A 123 -10.87 -0.38 -18.74
N VAL A 124 -12.13 -0.39 -18.27
CA VAL A 124 -12.87 0.83 -17.93
C VAL A 124 -12.26 1.53 -16.73
N VAL A 125 -11.88 0.79 -15.68
CA VAL A 125 -11.21 1.36 -14.50
C VAL A 125 -9.91 2.07 -14.88
N LEU A 126 -9.09 1.45 -15.75
CA LEU A 126 -7.87 2.08 -16.27
C LEU A 126 -8.18 3.37 -17.04
N LEU A 127 -9.20 3.39 -17.89
CA LEU A 127 -9.58 4.57 -18.66
C LEU A 127 -10.03 5.73 -17.76
N VAL A 128 -10.81 5.45 -16.71
CA VAL A 128 -11.26 6.44 -15.73
C VAL A 128 -10.08 7.08 -14.97
N ILE A 129 -9.05 6.30 -14.66
CA ILE A 129 -7.84 6.78 -13.98
C ILE A 129 -6.91 7.53 -14.95
N PHE A 130 -6.80 7.05 -16.19
CA PHE A 130 -5.87 7.57 -17.19
C PHE A 130 -6.18 9.02 -17.58
N ILE A 131 -7.46 9.35 -17.79
CA ILE A 131 -7.89 10.70 -18.22
C ILE A 131 -7.40 11.79 -17.25
N PRO A 132 -7.72 11.78 -15.94
CA PRO A 132 -7.26 12.81 -15.02
C PRO A 132 -5.74 12.80 -14.85
N THR A 133 -5.10 11.62 -14.93
CA THR A 133 -3.63 11.53 -14.86
C THR A 133 -2.96 12.32 -15.98
N VAL A 134 -3.47 12.20 -17.21
CA VAL A 134 -2.93 12.94 -18.36
C VAL A 134 -3.23 14.44 -18.25
N GLN A 135 -4.40 14.83 -17.76
CA GLN A 135 -4.75 16.25 -17.55
C GLN A 135 -3.79 16.91 -16.56
N VAL A 136 -3.60 16.32 -15.38
CA VAL A 136 -2.65 16.81 -14.36
C VAL A 136 -1.22 16.86 -14.92
N LEU A 137 -0.82 15.86 -15.71
CA LEU A 137 0.50 15.84 -16.34
C LEU A 137 0.73 17.05 -17.26
N TYR A 138 -0.25 17.40 -18.10
CA TYR A 138 -0.14 18.55 -18.99
C TYR A 138 -0.17 19.89 -18.24
N GLU A 139 -1.03 20.03 -17.22
CA GLU A 139 -1.09 21.23 -16.38
C GLU A 139 0.24 21.47 -15.66
N HIS A 140 0.86 20.41 -15.15
CA HIS A 140 2.15 20.51 -14.47
C HIS A 140 3.30 20.89 -15.41
N ALA A 141 3.24 20.44 -16.67
CA ALA A 141 4.23 20.76 -17.70
C ALA A 141 4.11 22.19 -18.24
N ALA A 142 2.89 22.73 -18.35
CA ALA A 142 2.66 24.10 -18.83
C ALA A 142 3.08 25.19 -17.84
N ALA A 143 3.20 24.84 -16.55
CA ALA A 143 3.54 25.78 -15.47
C ALA A 143 4.95 26.39 -15.54
N GLU A 144 5.82 25.96 -16.47
CA GLU A 144 7.14 26.59 -16.67
C GLU A 144 7.02 28.00 -17.27
N ASP A 145 5.94 28.30 -18.00
CA ASP A 145 5.74 29.58 -18.69
C ASP A 145 5.34 30.75 -17.74
N GLU A 146 5.00 30.45 -16.48
CA GLU A 146 4.53 31.41 -15.46
C GLU A 146 5.54 31.63 -14.31
N ALA A 147 6.83 31.46 -14.57
CA ALA A 147 7.86 31.53 -13.54
C ALA A 147 8.10 32.96 -13.01
N ASP A 148 7.83 33.20 -11.72
CA ASP A 148 8.20 34.44 -11.02
C ASP A 148 9.67 34.44 -10.60
N PHE A 149 10.22 33.26 -10.31
CA PHE A 149 11.55 33.10 -9.76
C PHE A 149 12.22 31.82 -10.27
N VAL A 150 13.48 31.94 -10.68
CA VAL A 150 14.27 30.82 -11.24
C VAL A 150 15.45 30.53 -10.35
N ILE A 151 15.64 29.25 -10.01
CA ILE A 151 16.74 28.74 -9.20
C ILE A 151 17.44 27.63 -9.97
N ASP A 152 18.76 27.72 -10.14
CA ASP A 152 19.53 26.63 -10.72
C ASP A 152 20.06 25.73 -9.59
N VAL A 153 19.75 24.44 -9.64
CA VAL A 153 20.16 23.44 -8.67
C VAL A 153 21.17 22.51 -9.32
N TYR A 154 22.40 22.53 -8.83
CA TYR A 154 23.46 21.66 -9.30
C TYR A 154 23.67 20.49 -8.34
N GLY A 155 23.42 19.27 -8.84
CA GLY A 155 23.80 18.04 -8.16
C GLY A 155 25.31 17.80 -8.22
N LYS A 156 25.97 17.91 -7.07
CA LYS A 156 27.38 17.57 -6.90
C LYS A 156 27.49 16.23 -6.18
N GLN A 157 28.67 15.60 -6.20
CA GLN A 157 28.88 14.37 -5.43
C GLN A 157 28.70 14.66 -3.94
N TRP A 158 27.58 14.16 -3.39
CA TRP A 158 27.18 14.24 -1.98
C TRP A 158 26.78 15.61 -1.44
N TRP A 159 26.53 16.61 -2.29
CA TRP A 159 25.99 17.90 -1.87
C TRP A 159 25.29 18.63 -3.01
N TRP A 160 24.51 19.66 -2.66
CA TRP A 160 23.77 20.49 -3.59
C TRP A 160 24.33 21.91 -3.62
N GLU A 161 24.58 22.43 -4.81
CA GLU A 161 25.00 23.81 -5.04
C GLU A 161 23.82 24.56 -5.67
N ILE A 162 23.35 25.62 -5.01
CA ILE A 162 22.13 26.34 -5.37
C ILE A 162 22.50 27.73 -5.82
N HIS A 163 22.12 28.11 -7.04
CA HIS A 163 22.41 29.43 -7.60
C HIS A 163 21.11 30.22 -7.69
N TYR A 164 21.18 31.50 -7.34
CA TYR A 164 20.10 32.47 -7.48
C TYR A 164 20.51 33.54 -8.51
N PRO A 165 20.29 33.31 -9.83
CA PRO A 165 20.75 34.20 -10.90
C PRO A 165 20.28 35.65 -10.76
N GLY A 166 19.08 35.86 -10.22
CA GLY A 166 18.49 37.18 -10.02
C GLY A 166 18.96 37.91 -8.75
N ILE A 167 19.82 37.31 -7.92
CA ILE A 167 20.29 37.90 -6.65
C ILE A 167 21.81 38.09 -6.72
N PRO A 168 22.33 39.32 -6.57
CA PRO A 168 23.76 39.56 -6.53
C PRO A 168 24.43 38.83 -5.37
N GLY A 169 25.54 38.16 -5.66
CA GLY A 169 26.38 37.46 -4.70
C GLY A 169 27.46 38.36 -4.07
N ALA A 170 28.38 37.73 -3.34
CA ALA A 170 29.48 38.43 -2.64
C ALA A 170 30.54 39.03 -3.59
N ALA A 171 30.64 38.51 -4.81
CA ALA A 171 31.53 39.02 -5.85
C ALA A 171 30.70 39.75 -6.93
N GLU A 172 31.23 40.86 -7.43
CA GLU A 172 30.56 41.69 -8.44
C GLU A 172 30.28 40.88 -9.72
N GLY A 173 29.02 40.87 -10.16
CA GLY A 173 28.57 40.13 -11.34
C GLY A 173 28.35 38.62 -11.13
N GLN A 174 28.54 38.08 -9.93
CA GLN A 174 28.23 36.68 -9.62
C GLN A 174 26.84 36.55 -8.98
N PRO A 175 26.10 35.47 -9.22
CA PRO A 175 24.88 35.17 -8.50
C PRO A 175 25.18 34.80 -7.04
N LEU A 176 24.18 34.93 -6.17
CA LEU A 176 24.23 34.35 -4.84
C LEU A 176 24.25 32.82 -4.97
N ILE A 177 25.22 32.19 -4.30
CA ILE A 177 25.38 30.73 -4.27
C ILE A 177 25.27 30.24 -2.83
N THR A 178 24.43 29.24 -2.60
CA THR A 178 24.32 28.55 -1.31
C THR A 178 24.61 27.05 -1.46
N ALA A 179 24.90 26.38 -0.34
CA ALA A 179 25.14 24.95 -0.29
C ALA A 179 24.07 24.27 0.56
N ASN A 180 23.45 23.20 0.03
CA ASN A 180 22.48 22.33 0.70
C ASN A 180 21.20 22.99 1.26
N GLU A 181 21.06 24.32 1.16
CA GLU A 181 19.91 25.06 1.65
C GLU A 181 19.31 25.90 0.53
N VAL A 182 18.01 25.71 0.31
CA VAL A 182 17.20 26.48 -0.62
C VAL A 182 16.25 27.36 0.18
N ARG A 183 16.16 28.64 -0.17
CA ARG A 183 15.22 29.59 0.43
C ARG A 183 14.30 30.12 -0.65
N LEU A 184 13.00 29.95 -0.43
CA LEU A 184 11.97 30.26 -1.41
C LEU A 184 11.12 31.44 -0.94
N PRO A 185 10.76 32.37 -1.83
CA PRO A 185 9.71 33.34 -1.56
C PRO A 185 8.36 32.60 -1.41
N GLN A 186 7.56 32.98 -0.40
CA GLN A 186 6.25 32.39 -0.21
C GLN A 186 5.26 32.92 -1.25
N GLY A 187 4.47 32.02 -1.84
CA GLY A 187 3.38 32.38 -2.76
C GLY A 187 3.81 32.79 -4.18
N ALA A 188 5.10 32.61 -4.54
CA ALA A 188 5.59 32.84 -5.89
C ALA A 188 5.77 31.53 -6.65
N ASN A 189 5.61 31.56 -7.97
CA ASN A 189 5.90 30.44 -8.84
C ASN A 189 7.41 30.29 -9.03
N VAL A 190 7.99 29.24 -8.45
CA VAL A 190 9.42 28.95 -8.54
C VAL A 190 9.69 27.83 -9.53
N VAL A 191 10.57 28.08 -10.48
CA VAL A 191 11.10 27.07 -11.41
C VAL A 191 12.52 26.67 -10.99
N PHE A 192 12.74 25.36 -10.90
CA PHE A 192 14.05 24.77 -10.64
C PHE A 192 14.66 24.22 -11.92
N ASN A 193 15.78 24.78 -12.34
CA ASN A 193 16.60 24.17 -13.38
C ASN A 193 17.55 23.17 -12.75
N LEU A 194 17.32 21.89 -12.99
CA LEU A 194 18.14 20.82 -12.42
C LEU A 194 19.31 20.50 -13.35
N ARG A 195 20.54 20.57 -12.84
CA ARG A 195 21.77 20.28 -13.59
C ARG A 195 22.69 19.36 -12.80
N SER A 196 23.53 18.62 -13.50
CA SER A 196 24.65 17.88 -12.90
C SER A 196 25.86 17.94 -13.81
N ASN A 197 27.05 17.99 -13.23
CA ASN A 197 28.33 17.97 -13.94
C ASN A 197 29.14 16.68 -13.70
N ASN A 198 28.57 15.69 -13.01
CA ASN A 198 29.26 14.46 -12.64
C ASN A 198 28.39 13.22 -12.92
N VAL A 199 27.54 12.82 -11.98
CA VAL A 199 26.63 11.67 -12.06
C VAL A 199 25.18 12.14 -12.00
N ILE A 200 24.25 11.26 -12.34
CA ILE A 200 22.82 11.55 -12.24
C ILE A 200 22.43 11.68 -10.76
N HIS A 201 21.66 12.73 -10.45
CA HIS A 201 21.08 12.97 -9.14
C HIS A 201 19.56 13.17 -9.27
N SER A 202 18.84 13.01 -8.17
CA SER A 202 17.40 13.30 -8.09
C SER A 202 17.17 14.34 -7.00
N PHE A 203 16.76 15.54 -7.39
CA PHE A 203 16.37 16.58 -6.45
C PHE A 203 14.91 16.37 -6.08
N TRP A 204 14.66 15.99 -4.82
CA TRP A 204 13.32 15.63 -4.36
C TRP A 204 13.04 16.22 -2.99
N VAL A 205 11.96 17.00 -2.92
CA VAL A 205 11.42 17.58 -1.69
C VAL A 205 10.04 16.95 -1.45
N PRO A 206 9.78 16.33 -0.28
CA PRO A 206 8.59 15.52 -0.07
C PRO A 206 7.27 16.30 0.11
N GLN A 207 7.32 17.61 0.40
CA GLN A 207 6.17 18.44 0.79
C GLN A 207 5.83 19.51 -0.24
#